data_AF-A0A957CA17-F1
#
_entry.id   AF-A0A957CA17-F1
#
_cell.length_a   1.000
_cell.length_b   1.000
_cell.length_c   1.000
_cell.angle_alpha   90.00
_cell.angle_beta   90.00
_cell.angle_gamma   90.00
#
_symmetry.space_group_name_H-M   'P 1'
#
loop_
_entity.id
_entity.type
_entity.pdbx_description
1 polymer ?
#
loop_
_entity_poly.entity_id
_entity_poly.type
_entity_poly.pdbx_seq_one_letter_code
_entity_poly.pdbx_strand_id
1 'polypeptide(L)'
;MSFNILEFISSIFDLTAGDYLASVWGTEPWVSIVLDIIGILLVATIPLVSVFFVGLAERKVLARMQDRIGPNRVGGKYGLLQMFADVVKMLTKELLIPAGADKLAYFLAPILGLATSALLFAVVPFAPGV
;
A
#
# COMPACT_ATOMS: atom_id res chain seq x y z
N MET A 1 6.57 -0.06 -28.59
CA MET A 1 6.89 -0.15 -27.16
C MET A 1 5.60 0.00 -26.36
N SER A 2 4.73 -1.01 -26.45
CA SER A 2 3.52 -1.10 -25.63
C SER A 2 3.91 -1.67 -24.28
N PHE A 3 3.66 -0.93 -23.20
CA PHE A 3 3.75 -1.44 -21.84
C PHE A 3 2.76 -2.60 -21.67
N ASN A 4 3.25 -3.84 -21.72
CA ASN A 4 2.48 -5.01 -21.34
C ASN A 4 2.57 -5.15 -19.83
N ILE A 5 1.50 -4.74 -19.13
CA ILE A 5 1.34 -4.91 -17.68
C ILE A 5 1.53 -6.39 -17.27
N LEU A 6 1.25 -7.33 -18.17
CA LEU A 6 1.47 -8.76 -17.98
C LEU A 6 2.95 -9.16 -17.93
N GLU A 7 3.83 -8.55 -18.74
CA GLU A 7 5.28 -8.82 -18.71
C GLU A 7 5.93 -8.22 -17.45
N PHE A 8 5.40 -7.10 -16.97
CA PHE A 8 5.80 -6.49 -15.71
C PHE A 8 5.46 -7.36 -14.50
N ILE A 9 4.28 -7.99 -14.51
CA ILE A 9 3.84 -8.91 -13.44
C ILE A 9 4.70 -10.18 -13.43
N SER A 10 5.02 -10.75 -14.60
CA SER A 10 5.88 -11.95 -14.68
C SER A 10 7.32 -11.67 -14.25
N SER A 11 7.88 -10.51 -14.58
CA SER A 11 9.28 -10.17 -14.24
C SER A 11 9.53 -9.98 -12.74
N ILE A 12 8.58 -9.43 -12.00
CA ILE A 12 8.68 -9.32 -10.54
C ILE A 12 8.66 -10.72 -9.89
N PHE A 13 8.05 -11.71 -10.56
CA PHE A 13 7.81 -13.05 -10.02
C PHE A 13 9.00 -14.01 -10.20
N ASP A 14 9.74 -13.89 -11.31
CA ASP A 14 10.92 -14.71 -11.63
C ASP A 14 12.11 -14.48 -10.68
N LEU A 15 12.18 -13.32 -10.01
CA LEU A 15 13.33 -12.94 -9.18
C LEU A 15 13.37 -13.58 -7.79
N THR A 16 12.35 -14.32 -7.35
CA THR A 16 12.42 -14.96 -6.01
C THR A 16 11.50 -16.18 -5.81
N ALA A 17 10.41 -16.33 -6.55
CA ALA A 17 9.36 -17.29 -6.22
C ALA A 17 8.96 -18.25 -7.35
N GLY A 18 9.19 -17.89 -8.62
CA GLY A 18 8.84 -18.71 -9.79
C GLY A 18 9.51 -20.09 -9.78
N ASP A 19 10.84 -20.13 -9.67
CA ASP A 19 11.62 -21.37 -9.74
C ASP A 19 11.41 -22.29 -8.52
N TYR A 20 11.27 -21.71 -7.32
CA TYR A 20 11.08 -22.48 -6.10
C TYR A 20 9.68 -23.10 -5.99
N LEU A 21 8.63 -22.40 -6.43
CA LEU A 21 7.25 -22.90 -6.33
C LEU A 21 6.85 -23.83 -7.49
N ALA A 22 7.42 -23.64 -8.69
CA ALA A 22 7.26 -24.58 -9.81
C ALA A 22 7.81 -25.98 -9.48
N SER A 23 8.84 -26.07 -8.63
CA SER A 23 9.41 -27.35 -8.17
C SER A 23 8.52 -28.10 -7.16
N VAL A 24 7.64 -27.40 -6.44
CA VAL A 24 6.81 -27.99 -5.37
C VAL A 24 5.41 -28.36 -5.86
N TRP A 25 4.84 -27.60 -6.81
CA TRP A 25 3.43 -27.75 -7.23
C TRP A 25 3.22 -28.11 -8.71
N GLY A 26 4.28 -28.17 -9.53
CA GLY A 26 4.18 -28.48 -10.96
C GLY A 26 3.64 -27.32 -11.82
N THR A 27 3.57 -27.56 -13.14
CA THR A 27 3.22 -26.56 -14.17
C THR A 27 1.79 -26.72 -14.69
N GLU A 28 0.81 -26.74 -13.79
CA GLU A 28 -0.61 -26.74 -14.19
C GLU A 28 -1.12 -25.30 -14.41
N PRO A 29 -1.98 -25.02 -15.42
CA PRO A 29 -2.43 -23.66 -15.77
C PRO A 29 -3.11 -22.88 -14.63
N TRP A 30 -3.66 -23.58 -13.64
CA TRP A 30 -4.31 -22.96 -12.48
C TRP A 30 -3.32 -22.46 -11.43
N VAL A 31 -2.12 -23.06 -11.37
CA VAL A 31 -1.07 -22.70 -10.41
C VAL A 31 -0.46 -21.35 -10.79
N SER A 32 -0.24 -21.08 -12.08
CA SER A 32 0.26 -19.77 -12.54
C SER A 32 -0.69 -18.63 -12.22
N ILE A 33 -2.01 -18.80 -12.41
CA ILE A 33 -3.01 -17.76 -12.10
C ILE A 33 -3.01 -17.42 -10.59
N VAL A 34 -2.92 -18.44 -9.74
CA VAL A 34 -2.89 -18.24 -8.28
C VAL A 34 -1.59 -17.53 -7.88
N LEU A 35 -0.47 -17.90 -8.49
CA LEU A 35 0.83 -17.28 -8.24
C LEU A 35 0.84 -15.80 -8.69
N ASP A 36 0.29 -15.48 -9.86
CA ASP A 36 0.18 -14.11 -10.36
C ASP A 36 -0.66 -13.22 -9.41
N ILE A 37 -1.78 -13.74 -8.92
CA ILE A 37 -2.63 -13.03 -7.96
C ILE A 37 -1.85 -12.76 -6.66
N ILE A 38 -1.10 -13.74 -6.16
CA ILE A 38 -0.26 -13.57 -4.97
C ILE A 38 0.82 -12.51 -5.20
N GLY A 39 1.47 -12.51 -6.37
CA GLY A 39 2.48 -11.52 -6.74
C GLY A 39 1.93 -10.10 -6.74
N ILE A 40 0.77 -9.88 -7.38
CA ILE A 40 0.08 -8.59 -7.39
C ILE A 40 -0.26 -8.13 -5.97
N LEU A 41 -0.76 -9.04 -5.12
CA LEU A 41 -1.13 -8.75 -3.74
C LEU A 41 0.10 -8.35 -2.90
N LEU A 42 1.25 -8.99 -3.14
CA LEU A 42 2.51 -8.69 -2.46
C LEU A 42 3.04 -7.31 -2.86
N VAL A 43 3.03 -6.99 -4.16
CA VAL A 43 3.43 -5.66 -4.66
C VAL A 43 2.49 -4.57 -4.13
N ALA A 44 1.19 -4.81 -4.08
CA ALA A 44 0.21 -3.85 -3.57
C ALA A 44 0.29 -3.64 -2.04
N THR A 45 0.72 -4.65 -1.28
CA THR A 45 0.82 -4.56 0.18
C THR A 45 2.06 -3.80 0.66
N ILE A 46 3.17 -3.83 -0.08
CA ILE A 46 4.40 -3.09 0.26
C ILE A 46 4.17 -1.57 0.45
N PRO A 47 3.53 -0.83 -0.47
CA PRO A 47 3.31 0.60 -0.28
C PRO A 47 2.34 0.88 0.86
N LEU A 48 1.31 0.04 1.05
CA LEU A 48 0.37 0.18 2.16
C LEU A 48 1.09 0.04 3.52
N VAL A 49 1.88 -1.02 3.69
CA VAL A 49 2.65 -1.24 4.92
C VAL A 49 3.69 -0.13 5.13
N SER A 50 4.33 0.33 4.07
CA SER A 50 5.26 1.47 4.12
C SER A 50 4.61 2.72 4.69
N VAL A 51 3.39 3.07 4.27
CA VAL A 51 2.65 4.25 4.78
C VAL A 51 2.40 4.14 6.29
N PHE A 52 2.05 2.96 6.81
CA PHE A 52 1.88 2.76 8.25
C PHE A 52 3.16 3.06 9.03
N PHE A 53 4.31 2.60 8.55
CA PHE A 53 5.60 2.85 9.22
C PHE A 53 6.07 4.29 9.06
N VAL A 54 5.93 4.88 7.87
CA VAL A 54 6.35 6.26 7.59
C VAL A 54 5.55 7.24 8.45
N GLY A 55 4.22 7.10 8.56
CA GLY A 55 3.41 7.99 9.40
C GLY A 55 3.79 7.91 10.88
N LEU A 56 4.21 6.73 11.37
CA LEU A 56 4.66 6.56 12.76
C LEU A 56 6.05 7.17 12.96
N ALA A 57 6.95 6.97 12.00
CA ALA A 57 8.29 7.54 11.99
C ALA A 57 8.23 9.07 11.97
N GLU A 58 7.41 9.67 11.10
CA GLU A 58 7.20 11.11 10.99
C GLU A 58 6.84 11.72 12.36
N ARG A 59 5.84 11.15 13.04
CA ARG A 59 5.43 11.64 14.38
C ARG A 59 6.55 11.54 15.41
N LYS A 60 7.40 10.52 15.36
CA LYS A 60 8.55 10.38 16.26
C LYS A 60 9.67 11.36 15.92
N VAL A 61 9.94 11.59 14.65
CA VAL A 61 10.95 12.55 14.18
C VAL A 61 10.55 13.96 14.58
N LEU A 62 9.31 14.37 14.30
CA LEU A 62 8.79 15.68 14.68
C LEU A 62 8.78 15.90 16.20
N ALA A 63 8.44 14.87 16.97
CA ALA A 63 8.47 14.96 18.43
C ALA A 63 9.90 15.18 18.95
N ARG A 64 10.89 14.47 18.41
CA ARG A 64 12.32 14.65 18.77
C ARG A 64 12.86 16.02 18.37
N MET A 65 12.43 16.56 17.23
CA MET A 65 12.79 17.94 16.83
C MET A 65 12.25 18.99 17.80
N GLN A 66 11.12 18.71 18.44
CA GLN A 66 10.44 19.60 19.37
C GLN A 66 10.76 19.31 20.84
N ASP A 67 11.77 18.49 21.12
CA ASP A 67 12.14 18.02 22.46
C ASP A 67 10.94 17.49 23.28
N ARG A 68 10.02 16.78 22.61
CA ARG A 68 8.88 16.12 23.23
C ARG A 68 8.85 14.63 22.90
N ILE A 69 8.20 13.87 23.77
CA ILE A 69 8.09 12.42 23.60
C ILE A 69 7.05 12.13 22.51
N GLY A 70 7.47 11.40 21.48
CA GLY A 70 6.58 10.91 20.43
C GLY A 70 5.66 9.78 20.91
N PRO A 71 4.82 9.21 20.02
CA PRO A 71 3.82 8.21 20.40
C PRO A 71 4.45 7.00 21.13
N ASN A 72 4.07 6.80 22.41
CA ASN A 72 4.61 5.74 23.28
C ASN A 72 3.52 4.96 24.06
N ARG A 73 2.23 5.19 23.75
CA ARG A 73 1.11 4.67 24.57
C ARG A 73 0.28 3.59 23.90
N VAL A 74 -0.02 3.73 22.61
CA VAL A 74 -0.91 2.80 21.88
C VAL A 74 -0.06 1.75 21.16
N GLY A 75 -0.01 0.52 21.68
CA GLY A 75 0.76 -0.59 21.07
C GLY A 75 2.18 -0.79 21.61
N GLY A 76 2.37 -0.61 22.92
CA GLY A 76 3.65 -0.84 23.60
C GLY A 76 4.67 0.29 23.42
N LYS A 77 5.92 0.05 23.86
CA LYS A 77 7.05 1.02 23.92
C LYS A 77 7.36 1.74 22.60
N TYR A 78 6.81 1.27 21.47
CA TYR A 78 7.04 1.83 20.15
C TYR A 78 5.82 2.44 19.49
N GLY A 79 4.63 2.41 20.12
CA GLY A 79 3.45 3.07 19.59
C GLY A 79 2.90 2.45 18.29
N LEU A 80 3.22 1.18 18.00
CA LEU A 80 2.96 0.53 16.69
C LEU A 80 1.47 0.48 16.34
N LEU A 81 0.59 0.39 17.34
CA LEU A 81 -0.85 0.32 17.13
C LEU A 81 -1.50 1.70 16.91
N GLN A 82 -0.74 2.79 16.99
CA GLN A 82 -1.28 4.14 16.83
C GLN A 82 -1.95 4.34 15.45
N MET A 83 -1.34 3.83 14.38
CA MET A 83 -1.90 3.98 13.03
C MET A 83 -3.20 3.17 12.85
N PHE A 84 -3.29 1.99 13.47
CA PHE A 84 -4.53 1.23 13.50
C PHE A 84 -5.64 1.97 14.26
N ALA A 85 -5.33 2.59 15.40
CA ALA A 85 -6.28 3.40 16.14
C ALA A 85 -6.76 4.62 15.34
N ASP A 86 -5.88 5.23 14.55
CA ASP A 86 -6.25 6.36 13.69
C ASP A 86 -7.17 5.92 12.54
N VAL A 87 -6.94 4.74 11.94
CA VAL A 87 -7.85 4.18 10.93
C VAL A 87 -9.23 3.91 11.51
N VAL A 88 -9.31 3.26 12.68
CA VAL A 88 -10.59 3.01 13.36
C VAL A 88 -11.30 4.33 13.65
N LYS A 89 -10.57 5.34 14.14
CA LYS A 89 -11.12 6.68 14.37
C LYS A 89 -11.67 7.30 13.09
N MET A 90 -11.02 7.13 11.94
CA MET A 90 -11.50 7.66 10.66
C MET A 90 -12.77 6.94 10.18
N LEU A 91 -12.88 5.62 10.39
CA LEU A 91 -14.06 4.84 10.01
C LEU A 91 -15.30 5.17 10.87
N THR A 92 -15.10 5.44 12.16
CA THR A 92 -16.19 5.80 13.07
C THR A 92 -16.59 7.28 12.95
N LYS A 93 -15.85 8.07 12.19
CA LYS A 93 -16.11 9.51 12.09
C LYS A 93 -17.35 9.78 11.23
N GLU A 94 -18.21 10.66 11.70
CA GLU A 94 -19.40 11.08 10.96
C GLU A 94 -19.03 11.78 9.66
N LEU A 95 -19.71 11.40 8.57
CA LEU A 95 -19.58 12.03 7.26
C LEU A 95 -20.48 13.26 7.19
N LEU A 96 -19.91 14.43 7.50
CA LEU A 96 -20.59 15.72 7.38
C LEU A 96 -20.36 16.33 6.00
N ILE A 97 -21.40 16.38 5.18
CA ILE A 97 -21.38 17.04 3.87
C ILE A 97 -21.82 18.51 4.07
N PRO A 98 -21.02 19.51 3.68
CA PRO A 98 -21.38 20.90 3.84
C PRO A 98 -22.66 21.23 3.04
N ALA A 99 -23.58 22.00 3.63
CA ALA A 99 -24.88 22.32 3.03
C ALA A 99 -24.79 23.11 1.71
N GLY A 100 -23.64 23.73 1.41
CA GLY A 100 -23.37 24.47 0.17
C GLY A 100 -22.36 23.82 -0.77
N ALA A 101 -21.93 22.58 -0.50
CA ALA A 101 -20.94 21.89 -1.33
C ALA A 101 -21.58 21.15 -2.51
N ASP A 102 -20.89 21.16 -3.66
CA ASP A 102 -21.21 20.27 -4.77
C ASP A 102 -20.94 18.82 -4.35
N LYS A 103 -22.01 18.01 -4.31
CA LYS A 103 -21.96 16.61 -3.86
C LYS A 103 -21.10 15.75 -4.78
N LEU A 104 -21.11 15.98 -6.10
CA LEU A 104 -20.32 15.19 -7.05
C LEU A 104 -18.84 15.45 -6.85
N ALA A 105 -18.43 16.72 -6.77
CA ALA A 105 -17.04 17.08 -6.54
C ALA A 105 -16.53 16.57 -5.17
N TYR A 106 -17.37 16.65 -4.13
CA TYR A 106 -17.03 16.21 -2.78
C TYR A 106 -16.71 14.70 -2.71
N PHE A 107 -17.49 13.85 -3.41
CA PHE A 107 -17.24 12.41 -3.43
C PHE A 107 -16.15 12.00 -4.43
N LEU A 108 -16.04 12.68 -5.57
CA LEU A 108 -15.05 12.36 -6.59
C LEU A 108 -13.62 12.74 -6.18
N ALA A 109 -13.44 13.86 -5.46
CA ALA A 109 -12.13 14.34 -5.06
C ALA A 109 -11.25 13.28 -4.34
N PRO A 110 -11.71 12.59 -3.28
CA PRO A 110 -10.91 11.57 -2.62
C PRO A 110 -10.65 10.33 -3.51
N ILE A 111 -11.59 9.95 -4.37
CA ILE A 111 -11.42 8.82 -5.29
C ILE A 111 -10.31 9.11 -6.31
N LEU A 112 -10.32 10.32 -6.89
CA LEU A 112 -9.30 10.75 -7.85
C LEU A 112 -7.92 10.85 -7.19
N GLY A 113 -7.84 11.34 -5.95
CA GLY A 113 -6.57 11.39 -5.21
C GLY A 113 -5.97 10.00 -4.95
N LEU A 114 -6.80 9.03 -4.57
CA LEU A 114 -6.33 7.65 -4.37
C LEU A 114 -5.96 6.97 -5.69
N ALA A 115 -6.77 7.13 -6.73
CA ALA A 115 -6.52 6.55 -8.05
C ALA A 115 -5.21 7.08 -8.66
N THR A 116 -4.97 8.39 -8.59
CA THR A 116 -3.74 9.00 -9.11
C THR A 116 -2.50 8.55 -8.34
N SER A 117 -2.58 8.45 -7.01
CA SER A 117 -1.48 7.93 -6.19
C SER A 117 -1.17 6.45 -6.50
N ALA A 118 -2.19 5.62 -6.75
CA ALA A 118 -1.98 4.21 -7.07
C ALA A 118 -1.31 4.03 -8.44
N LEU A 119 -1.72 4.84 -9.43
CA LEU A 119 -1.10 4.83 -10.76
C LEU A 119 0.37 5.26 -10.73
N LEU A 120 0.75 6.19 -9.88
CA LEU A 120 2.16 6.60 -9.73
C LEU A 120 3.06 5.46 -9.24
N PHE A 121 2.57 4.60 -8.35
CA PHE A 121 3.32 3.43 -7.89
C PHE A 121 3.46 2.36 -8.97
N ALA A 122 2.54 2.28 -9.92
CA ALA A 122 2.61 1.33 -11.04
C ALA A 122 3.75 1.66 -12.03
N VAL A 123 4.28 2.88 -12.01
CA VAL A 123 5.35 3.33 -12.93
C VAL A 123 6.74 3.10 -12.33
N VAL A 124 6.85 2.76 -11.05
CA VAL A 124 8.16 2.57 -10.40
C VAL A 124 8.76 1.22 -10.81
N PRO A 125 9.95 1.19 -11.44
CA PRO A 125 10.59 -0.07 -11.81
C PRO A 125 11.20 -0.73 -10.57
N PHE A 126 10.77 -1.94 -10.26
CA PHE A 126 11.24 -2.72 -9.11
C PHE A 126 12.40 -3.68 -9.44
N ALA A 127 12.74 -3.84 -10.73
CA ALA A 127 13.82 -4.71 -11.20
C ALA A 127 14.63 -4.04 -12.35
N PRO A 128 15.92 -4.37 -12.53
CA PRO A 128 16.69 -3.89 -13.66
C PRO A 128 16.19 -4.55 -14.95
N GLY A 129 15.62 -3.75 -15.86
CA GLY A 129 15.34 -4.16 -17.23
C GLY A 129 13.89 -4.47 -17.58
N VAL A 130 12.92 -4.24 -16.68
CA VAL A 130 11.47 -4.37 -16.95
C VAL A 130 10.67 -3.28 -16.24
#